data_AF-A0AAU6FUW7-F1
#
_entry.id   AF-A0AAU6FUW7-F1
#
_cell.length_a   1.000
_cell.length_b   1.000
_cell.length_c   1.000
_cell.angle_alpha   90.00
_cell.angle_beta   90.00
_cell.angle_gamma   90.00
#
_symmetry.space_group_name_H-M   'P 1'
#
loop_
_entity.id
_entity.type
_entity.pdbx_description
1 polymer ?
#
loop_
_entity_poly.entity_id
_entity_poly.type
_entity_poly.pdbx_seq_one_letter_code
_entity_poly.pdbx_strand_id
1 'polypeptide(L)'
;MPSTSLAPVLARICAAYARIEAVDRPEIWIGLRPQSDLEEEAHALGTRLAAGEFLPLAGRLLAVKGNIDVAGLPTTAGCPSYAYEPAADAPAVARLRAAGALVIGTTNLDQFATGLVGTRSPYGAVRNAHAPDRISGGSSSGSAVAVALGIADLALGTDTAGSGRVPAAFNGIVGLKPTRGLVPTEGVVPACASLDCVTVFARTLPEAESALALMTTPTARPVPARTPGPWRIAVPPTDQLGELDPGWAEAYEATADRLRAAGAVLVPLDLSPFSEAAAMLYAGAFVAERYTAVGAFVDSGPSGLDPTVAGIITAARDIPAHRLFADRDRLAELRSAAEDALGDADALLLPTAPGHPALADVEADPLGANARLGRFTNSTNLFDLCAVAAPAGEVAGLPFGVMLIGRAHTDERLPRIAALLTPPVRLAVVGAHLTGEPLNPQLLSLGARLLRTTTTAPVYRLHALATTPPKPGLVRTDEGGAAIETEIWELPPEGLGTLTAALPHPMTLGRVDLSDGTTAPGFLCEPYAVAGSKDITEHGGWRAYRSGTHFSPSGAPVSPSGD
;
A
#
# COMPACT_ATOMS: atom_id res chain seq x y z
N MET A 1 1.85 3.51 32.44
CA MET A 1 0.79 3.91 31.50
C MET A 1 1.45 4.60 30.32
N PRO A 2 1.15 4.23 29.08
CA PRO A 2 1.67 4.96 27.92
C PRO A 2 1.20 6.42 28.01
N SER A 3 2.13 7.33 27.77
CA SER A 3 1.88 8.77 27.77
C SER A 3 0.80 9.11 26.74
N THR A 4 -0.39 9.52 27.18
CA THR A 4 -1.46 10.09 26.36
C THR A 4 -1.14 11.52 25.94
N SER A 5 0.11 11.78 25.53
CA SER A 5 0.53 13.11 25.10
C SER A 5 -0.11 13.44 23.77
N LEU A 6 -0.80 14.58 23.72
CA LEU A 6 -1.42 15.12 22.51
C LEU A 6 -0.37 15.71 21.54
N ALA A 7 0.84 15.99 22.02
CA ALA A 7 1.89 16.66 21.26
C ALA A 7 2.22 16.02 19.90
N PRO A 8 2.30 14.67 19.75
CA PRO A 8 2.55 14.04 18.45
C PRO A 8 1.41 14.26 17.44
N VAL A 9 0.17 14.38 17.89
CA VAL A 9 -0.99 14.61 17.00
C VAL A 9 -0.97 16.05 16.48
N LEU A 10 -0.76 17.03 17.37
CA LEU A 10 -0.65 18.44 16.97
C LEU A 10 0.56 18.66 16.05
N ALA A 11 1.71 18.05 16.36
CA ALA A 11 2.89 18.12 15.50
C ALA A 11 2.62 17.56 14.09
N ARG A 12 1.84 16.47 13.99
CA ARG A 12 1.41 15.91 12.70
C ARG A 12 0.50 16.86 11.93
N ILE A 13 -0.46 17.50 12.60
CA ILE A 13 -1.34 18.50 11.97
C ILE A 13 -0.50 19.66 11.45
N CYS A 14 0.34 20.27 12.27
CA CYS A 14 1.20 21.38 11.85
C CYS A 14 2.11 21.01 10.67
N ALA A 15 2.70 19.79 10.70
CA ALA A 15 3.53 19.30 9.60
C ALA A 15 2.74 19.16 8.30
N ALA A 16 1.48 18.71 8.36
CA ALA A 16 0.63 18.59 7.18
C ALA A 16 0.27 19.94 6.57
N TYR A 17 -0.11 20.94 7.37
CA TYR A 17 -0.42 22.29 6.85
C TYR A 17 0.82 23.00 6.32
N ALA A 18 1.96 22.90 7.02
CA ALA A 18 3.24 23.40 6.50
C ALA A 18 3.62 22.72 5.18
N ARG A 19 3.32 21.42 5.03
CA ARG A 19 3.54 20.69 3.77
C ARG A 19 2.61 21.18 2.67
N ILE A 20 1.32 21.42 2.96
CA ILE A 20 0.35 21.97 2.00
C ILE A 20 0.85 23.32 1.45
N GLU A 21 1.29 24.21 2.34
CA GLU A 21 1.87 25.50 1.96
C GLU A 21 3.15 25.33 1.11
N ALA A 22 4.05 24.43 1.53
CA ALA A 22 5.33 24.24 0.86
C ALA A 22 5.22 23.62 -0.54
N VAL A 23 4.23 22.74 -0.78
CA VAL A 23 4.05 22.14 -2.11
C VAL A 23 3.27 23.04 -3.06
N ASP A 24 2.41 23.93 -2.53
CA ASP A 24 1.56 24.85 -3.28
C ASP A 24 0.82 24.16 -4.45
N ARG A 25 0.00 23.17 -4.07
CA ARG A 25 -0.76 22.32 -4.99
C ARG A 25 -2.26 22.43 -4.67
N PRO A 26 -2.90 23.61 -4.84
CA PRO A 26 -4.30 23.80 -4.49
C PRO A 26 -5.22 22.85 -5.24
N GLU A 27 -4.82 22.37 -6.43
CA GLU A 27 -5.61 21.44 -7.23
C GLU A 27 -5.82 20.06 -6.57
N ILE A 28 -5.10 19.73 -5.49
CA ILE A 28 -5.34 18.50 -4.72
C ILE A 28 -6.69 18.54 -3.99
N TRP A 29 -7.17 19.73 -3.63
CA TRP A 29 -8.28 19.92 -2.69
C TRP A 29 -9.49 20.56 -3.35
N ILE A 30 -10.68 20.09 -3.00
CA ILE A 30 -11.95 20.79 -3.25
C ILE A 30 -12.30 21.62 -2.02
N GLY A 31 -12.22 21.01 -0.84
CA GLY A 31 -12.43 21.65 0.45
C GLY A 31 -11.31 21.27 1.40
N LEU A 32 -10.67 22.26 2.01
CA LEU A 32 -9.68 22.06 3.06
C LEU A 32 -10.24 22.67 4.35
N ARG A 33 -10.16 21.94 5.45
CA ARG A 33 -10.56 22.49 6.75
C ARG A 33 -9.52 23.50 7.24
N PRO A 34 -9.90 24.45 8.11
CA PRO A 34 -8.93 25.23 8.85
C PRO A 34 -8.07 24.35 9.76
N GLN A 35 -6.79 24.71 9.92
CA GLN A 35 -5.89 24.02 10.84
C GLN A 35 -6.43 24.01 12.28
N SER A 36 -7.00 25.14 12.73
CA SER A 36 -7.60 25.30 14.05
C SER A 36 -8.67 24.25 14.35
N ASP A 37 -9.50 23.91 13.37
CA ASP A 37 -10.59 22.96 13.55
C ASP A 37 -10.05 21.53 13.82
N LEU A 38 -8.95 21.16 13.14
CA LEU A 38 -8.28 19.88 13.38
C LEU A 38 -7.57 19.87 14.73
N GLU A 39 -6.99 20.99 15.14
CA GLU A 39 -6.38 21.13 16.47
C GLU A 39 -7.44 20.99 17.58
N GLU A 40 -8.60 21.62 17.43
CA GLU A 40 -9.73 21.48 18.35
C GLU A 40 -10.23 20.01 18.44
N GLU A 41 -10.40 19.35 17.29
CA GLU A 41 -10.75 17.92 17.26
C GLU A 41 -9.66 17.04 17.90
N ALA A 42 -8.39 17.39 17.72
CA ALA A 42 -7.28 16.69 18.37
C ALA A 42 -7.36 16.82 19.90
N HIS A 43 -7.69 18.00 20.44
CA HIS A 43 -7.88 18.16 21.89
C HIS A 43 -9.02 17.28 22.41
N ALA A 44 -10.15 17.23 21.71
CA ALA A 44 -11.26 16.34 22.06
C ALA A 44 -10.86 14.85 22.00
N LEU A 45 -10.07 14.47 20.99
CA LEU A 45 -9.48 13.13 20.89
C LEU A 45 -8.57 12.82 22.08
N GLY A 46 -7.77 13.78 22.53
CA GLY A 46 -6.93 13.66 23.72
C GLY A 46 -7.72 13.32 24.98
N THR A 47 -8.90 13.93 25.16
CA THR A 47 -9.82 13.60 26.26
C THR A 47 -10.31 12.16 26.20
N ARG A 48 -10.69 11.67 25.01
CA ARG A 48 -11.14 10.29 24.80
C ARG A 48 -10.04 9.26 25.10
N LEU A 49 -8.82 9.55 24.65
CA LEU A 49 -7.64 8.71 24.94
C LEU A 49 -7.31 8.69 26.44
N ALA A 50 -7.38 9.84 27.12
CA ALA A 50 -7.17 9.93 28.56
C ALA A 50 -8.24 9.17 29.37
N ALA A 51 -9.46 9.05 28.81
CA ALA A 51 -10.52 8.22 29.37
C ALA A 51 -10.34 6.71 29.11
N GLY A 52 -9.30 6.31 28.39
CA GLY A 52 -8.97 4.91 28.12
C GLY A 52 -9.66 4.30 26.90
N GLU A 53 -10.26 5.10 26.01
CA GLU A 53 -10.82 4.60 24.76
C GLU A 53 -9.72 4.04 23.84
N PHE A 54 -9.97 2.88 23.22
CA PHE A 54 -9.09 2.29 22.22
C PHE A 54 -9.44 2.83 20.82
N LEU A 55 -8.58 3.69 20.29
CA LEU A 55 -8.77 4.40 19.02
C LEU A 55 -7.59 4.08 18.07
N PRO A 56 -7.72 3.05 17.20
CA PRO A 56 -6.61 2.54 16.43
C PRO A 56 -6.05 3.52 15.38
N LEU A 57 -6.82 4.56 15.03
CA LEU A 57 -6.41 5.61 14.10
C LEU A 57 -6.21 6.97 14.80
N ALA A 58 -6.05 6.99 16.12
CA ALA A 58 -5.91 8.22 16.89
C ALA A 58 -4.92 9.23 16.27
N GLY A 59 -5.46 10.35 15.82
CA GLY A 59 -4.72 11.49 15.29
C GLY A 59 -4.14 11.27 13.90
N ARG A 60 -4.48 10.17 13.22
CA ARG A 60 -4.09 9.93 11.82
C ARG A 60 -4.89 10.87 10.91
N LEU A 61 -4.21 11.48 9.94
CA LEU A 61 -4.84 12.43 9.01
C LEU A 61 -5.48 11.69 7.83
N LEU A 62 -6.76 11.95 7.60
CA LEU A 62 -7.57 11.33 6.57
C LEU A 62 -7.99 12.34 5.51
N ALA A 63 -7.63 12.10 4.26
CA ALA A 63 -8.20 12.81 3.12
C ALA A 63 -9.36 12.00 2.51
N VAL A 64 -10.43 12.65 2.08
CA VAL A 64 -11.62 11.95 1.55
C VAL A 64 -11.89 12.44 0.14
N LYS A 65 -12.18 11.56 -0.82
CA LYS A 65 -12.51 11.99 -2.19
C LYS A 65 -13.78 12.84 -2.20
N GLY A 66 -13.80 13.93 -2.97
CA GLY A 66 -14.91 14.90 -3.01
C GLY A 66 -16.25 14.42 -3.59
N ASN A 67 -16.40 13.12 -3.81
CA ASN A 67 -17.68 12.44 -4.11
C ASN A 67 -18.16 11.54 -2.95
N ILE A 68 -17.52 11.60 -1.79
CA ILE A 68 -17.89 10.86 -0.57
C ILE A 68 -18.25 11.90 0.49
N ASP A 69 -19.40 11.74 1.12
CA ASP A 69 -19.96 12.67 2.10
C ASP A 69 -19.09 12.78 3.35
N VAL A 70 -18.80 14.03 3.72
CA VAL A 70 -18.14 14.43 4.96
C VAL A 70 -18.94 15.57 5.56
N ALA A 71 -19.52 15.36 6.75
CA ALA A 71 -20.28 16.39 7.42
C ALA A 71 -19.42 17.63 7.68
N GLY A 72 -19.90 18.80 7.26
CA GLY A 72 -19.19 20.08 7.37
C GLY A 72 -18.31 20.44 6.17
N LEU A 73 -18.27 19.62 5.12
CA LEU A 73 -17.63 19.94 3.84
C LEU A 73 -18.59 19.63 2.68
N PRO A 74 -18.66 20.46 1.63
CA PRO A 74 -19.54 20.19 0.50
C PRO A 74 -19.07 18.98 -0.29
N THR A 75 -20.02 18.14 -0.70
CA THR A 75 -19.82 17.07 -1.69
C THR A 75 -20.08 17.65 -3.08
N THR A 76 -19.08 17.65 -3.96
CA THR A 76 -19.19 18.30 -5.29
C THR A 76 -19.04 17.32 -6.45
N ALA A 77 -18.48 16.14 -6.21
CA ALA A 77 -18.10 15.17 -7.23
C ALA A 77 -17.27 15.80 -8.38
N GLY A 78 -16.45 16.81 -8.09
CA GLY A 78 -15.66 17.52 -9.10
C GLY A 78 -16.49 18.48 -9.96
N CYS A 79 -17.70 18.85 -9.55
CA CYS A 79 -18.58 19.78 -10.25
C CYS A 79 -19.13 20.84 -9.27
N PRO A 80 -18.64 22.10 -9.31
CA PRO A 80 -19.05 23.15 -8.37
C PRO A 80 -20.58 23.37 -8.34
N SER A 81 -21.25 23.27 -9.49
CA SER A 81 -22.69 23.45 -9.63
C SER A 81 -23.53 22.25 -9.15
N TYR A 82 -22.90 21.11 -8.86
CA TYR A 82 -23.54 19.93 -8.26
C TYR A 82 -23.47 19.94 -6.73
N ALA A 83 -22.72 20.88 -6.14
CA ALA A 83 -22.40 20.88 -4.72
C ALA A 83 -23.64 20.82 -3.81
N TYR A 84 -23.56 19.98 -2.79
CA TYR A 84 -24.52 19.96 -1.67
C TYR A 84 -23.78 19.76 -0.34
N GLU A 85 -24.43 20.17 0.75
CA GLU A 85 -23.94 19.95 2.10
C GLU A 85 -24.53 18.65 2.66
N PRO A 86 -23.72 17.61 2.91
CA PRO A 86 -24.22 16.36 3.46
C PRO A 86 -24.62 16.53 4.94
N ALA A 87 -25.76 15.94 5.31
CA ALA A 87 -26.26 16.00 6.68
C ALA A 87 -25.44 15.18 7.67
N ALA A 88 -24.70 14.17 7.20
CA ALA A 88 -23.88 13.26 7.99
C ALA A 88 -22.68 12.75 7.16
N ASP A 89 -21.66 12.25 7.85
CA ASP A 89 -20.56 11.52 7.22
C ASP A 89 -21.10 10.26 6.52
N ALA A 90 -20.53 9.92 5.35
CA ALA A 90 -20.71 8.59 4.76
C ALA A 90 -20.29 7.51 5.78
N PRO A 91 -20.94 6.33 5.84
CA PRO A 91 -20.64 5.32 6.87
C PRO A 91 -19.16 4.90 6.92
N ALA A 92 -18.48 4.87 5.77
CA ALA A 92 -17.04 4.62 5.70
C ALA A 92 -16.22 5.69 6.44
N VAL A 93 -16.53 6.98 6.21
CA VAL A 93 -15.88 8.12 6.87
C VAL A 93 -16.19 8.12 8.37
N ALA A 94 -17.46 7.93 8.74
CA ALA A 94 -17.91 7.89 10.13
C ALA A 94 -17.17 6.80 10.94
N ARG A 95 -16.97 5.61 10.35
CA ARG A 95 -16.21 4.51 10.98
C ARG A 95 -14.75 4.87 11.23
N LEU A 96 -14.10 5.53 10.29
CA LEU A 96 -12.70 5.96 10.46
C LEU A 96 -12.56 7.10 11.49
N ARG A 97 -13.48 8.07 11.51
CA ARG A 97 -13.51 9.12 12.55
C ARG A 97 -13.80 8.54 13.93
N ALA A 98 -14.72 7.58 14.04
CA ALA A 98 -15.00 6.87 15.29
C ALA A 98 -13.75 6.16 15.83
N ALA A 99 -12.90 5.64 14.93
CA ALA A 99 -11.61 5.05 15.25
C ALA A 99 -10.49 6.06 15.56
N GLY A 100 -10.77 7.37 15.52
CA GLY A 100 -9.87 8.45 15.93
C GLY A 100 -9.15 9.18 14.79
N ALA A 101 -9.49 8.90 13.53
CA ALA A 101 -8.93 9.63 12.39
C ALA A 101 -9.49 11.08 12.31
N LEU A 102 -8.66 12.02 11.88
CA LEU A 102 -9.02 13.43 11.68
C LEU A 102 -9.13 13.71 10.19
N VAL A 103 -10.32 14.08 9.72
CA VAL A 103 -10.52 14.44 8.30
C VAL A 103 -9.91 15.81 8.05
N ILE A 104 -8.94 15.90 7.13
CA ILE A 104 -8.28 17.15 6.76
C ILE A 104 -9.03 17.92 5.67
N GLY A 105 -9.71 17.23 4.76
CA GLY A 105 -10.42 17.86 3.66
C GLY A 105 -10.98 16.86 2.64
N THR A 106 -11.78 17.40 1.73
CA THR A 106 -12.25 16.71 0.52
C THR A 106 -11.30 16.99 -0.64
N THR A 107 -10.91 15.92 -1.33
CA THR A 107 -9.89 15.93 -2.39
C THR A 107 -10.50 15.93 -3.78
N ASN A 108 -9.78 16.53 -4.71
CA ASN A 108 -10.17 16.64 -6.12
C ASN A 108 -10.20 15.27 -6.82
N LEU A 109 -10.97 15.20 -7.90
CA LEU A 109 -11.24 14.01 -8.69
C LEU A 109 -11.57 14.34 -10.15
N ASP A 110 -11.41 13.38 -11.06
CA ASP A 110 -12.10 13.48 -12.36
C ASP A 110 -13.62 13.56 -12.11
N GLN A 111 -14.28 14.52 -12.77
CA GLN A 111 -15.67 14.88 -12.53
C GLN A 111 -16.61 13.66 -12.62
N PHE A 112 -17.52 13.55 -11.64
CA PHE A 112 -18.42 12.41 -11.43
C PHE A 112 -17.71 11.05 -11.41
N ALA A 113 -16.46 11.02 -10.93
CA ALA A 113 -15.60 9.84 -10.96
C ALA A 113 -15.50 9.19 -12.36
N THR A 114 -15.45 10.01 -13.41
CA THR A 114 -15.42 9.57 -14.82
C THR A 114 -14.04 9.81 -15.44
N GLY A 115 -13.08 8.98 -15.05
CA GLY A 115 -11.75 8.99 -15.65
C GLY A 115 -10.73 8.16 -14.87
N LEU A 116 -9.59 7.93 -15.51
CA LEU A 116 -8.39 7.31 -14.97
C LEU A 116 -7.18 8.26 -15.05
N VAL A 117 -7.41 9.54 -15.38
CA VAL A 117 -6.35 10.50 -15.70
C VAL A 117 -6.12 11.53 -14.59
N GLY A 118 -7.16 12.01 -13.90
CA GLY A 118 -7.04 13.03 -12.86
C GLY A 118 -7.00 14.47 -13.39
N THR A 119 -7.27 14.67 -14.69
CA THR A 119 -7.21 15.96 -15.39
C THR A 119 -8.59 16.56 -15.69
N ARG A 120 -9.67 15.81 -15.51
CA ARG A 120 -11.04 16.19 -15.91
C ARG A 120 -11.79 16.88 -14.78
N SER A 121 -11.21 17.96 -14.26
CA SER A 121 -11.78 18.69 -13.14
C SER A 121 -11.66 20.21 -13.32
N PRO A 122 -12.74 20.98 -13.11
CA PRO A 122 -12.69 22.43 -13.11
C PRO A 122 -11.88 22.99 -11.92
N TYR A 123 -11.56 22.17 -10.91
CA TYR A 123 -10.65 22.54 -9.81
C TYR A 123 -9.17 22.44 -10.19
N GLY A 124 -8.87 22.05 -11.44
CA GLY A 124 -7.53 21.91 -11.98
C GLY A 124 -7.10 20.46 -12.16
N ALA A 125 -6.20 20.25 -13.12
CA ALA A 125 -5.60 18.95 -13.39
C ALA A 125 -4.59 18.60 -12.29
N VAL A 126 -4.82 17.48 -11.61
CA VAL A 126 -3.93 17.05 -10.52
C VAL A 126 -2.68 16.42 -11.13
N ARG A 127 -1.55 17.10 -10.95
CA ARG A 127 -0.24 16.60 -11.41
C ARG A 127 0.28 15.53 -10.46
N ASN A 128 1.07 14.60 -10.96
CA ASN A 128 1.73 13.57 -10.15
C ASN A 128 2.53 14.17 -8.98
N ALA A 129 2.68 13.40 -7.90
CA ALA A 129 3.39 13.80 -6.69
C ALA A 129 4.90 14.00 -6.90
N HIS A 130 5.53 13.21 -7.77
CA HIS A 130 6.98 13.15 -7.95
C HIS A 130 7.44 13.56 -9.36
N ALA A 131 6.55 13.56 -10.36
CA ALA A 131 6.80 13.99 -11.73
C ALA A 131 5.71 14.97 -12.23
N PRO A 132 5.76 16.26 -11.86
CA PRO A 132 4.65 17.21 -12.08
C PRO A 132 4.26 17.51 -13.53
N ASP A 133 5.04 17.05 -14.51
CA ASP A 133 4.72 17.07 -15.95
C ASP A 133 3.79 15.90 -16.36
N ARG A 134 3.58 14.93 -15.46
CA ARG A 134 2.72 13.77 -15.67
C ARG A 134 1.42 13.84 -14.90
N ILE A 135 0.46 13.04 -15.36
CA ILE A 135 -0.81 12.89 -14.68
C ILE A 135 -0.65 12.21 -13.32
N SER A 136 -1.50 12.57 -12.34
CA SER A 136 -1.59 11.81 -11.08
C SER A 136 -2.21 10.43 -11.26
N GLY A 137 -2.94 10.21 -12.35
CA GLY A 137 -3.94 9.16 -12.44
C GLY A 137 -5.23 9.59 -11.76
N GLY A 138 -6.34 8.99 -12.17
CA GLY A 138 -7.68 9.31 -11.69
C GLY A 138 -8.55 8.07 -11.50
N SER A 139 -9.81 8.23 -11.12
CA SER A 139 -10.44 9.51 -10.78
C SER A 139 -10.12 9.97 -9.37
N SER A 140 -9.54 9.13 -8.49
CA SER A 140 -9.19 9.52 -7.10
C SER A 140 -7.84 10.25 -7.03
N SER A 141 -7.70 11.30 -7.83
CA SER A 141 -6.44 11.98 -8.08
C SER A 141 -5.89 12.70 -6.86
N GLY A 142 -6.68 13.58 -6.24
CA GLY A 142 -6.27 14.32 -5.04
C GLY A 142 -5.99 13.39 -3.86
N SER A 143 -6.80 12.35 -3.65
CA SER A 143 -6.59 11.33 -2.60
C SER A 143 -5.21 10.70 -2.68
N ALA A 144 -4.79 10.26 -3.88
CA ALA A 144 -3.50 9.59 -4.06
C ALA A 144 -2.33 10.56 -3.85
N VAL A 145 -2.40 11.76 -4.43
CA VAL A 145 -1.33 12.75 -4.30
C VAL A 145 -1.19 13.26 -2.86
N ALA A 146 -2.28 13.43 -2.12
CA ALA A 146 -2.23 13.82 -0.71
C ALA A 146 -1.47 12.81 0.16
N VAL A 147 -1.65 11.50 -0.09
CA VAL A 147 -0.93 10.44 0.62
C VAL A 147 0.54 10.37 0.20
N ALA A 148 0.81 10.43 -1.11
CA ALA A 148 2.16 10.32 -1.65
C ALA A 148 3.08 11.49 -1.25
N LEU A 149 2.53 12.71 -1.14
CA LEU A 149 3.27 13.87 -0.67
C LEU A 149 3.46 13.90 0.86
N GLY A 150 2.84 12.95 1.59
CA GLY A 150 2.90 12.88 3.05
C GLY A 150 2.03 13.92 3.76
N ILE A 151 1.03 14.48 3.08
CA ILE A 151 0.08 15.43 3.67
C ILE A 151 -0.97 14.67 4.50
N ALA A 152 -1.50 13.58 3.93
CA ALA A 152 -2.40 12.66 4.61
C ALA A 152 -1.70 11.34 4.95
N ASP A 153 -2.15 10.69 6.01
CA ASP A 153 -1.71 9.35 6.37
C ASP A 153 -2.47 8.27 5.60
N LEU A 154 -3.76 8.53 5.38
CA LEU A 154 -4.71 7.67 4.70
C LEU A 154 -5.56 8.54 3.79
N ALA A 155 -6.04 7.98 2.68
CA ALA A 155 -7.08 8.63 1.90
C ALA A 155 -8.14 7.66 1.41
N LEU A 156 -9.38 8.12 1.36
CA LEU A 156 -10.46 7.41 0.68
C LEU A 156 -10.52 7.82 -0.79
N GLY A 157 -10.73 6.82 -1.64
CA GLY A 157 -11.08 6.98 -3.04
C GLY A 157 -12.36 6.22 -3.37
N THR A 158 -12.70 6.22 -4.66
CA THR A 158 -13.67 5.27 -5.21
C THR A 158 -13.07 4.57 -6.42
N ASP A 159 -13.54 3.36 -6.71
CA ASP A 159 -13.10 2.57 -7.85
C ASP A 159 -14.26 1.80 -8.47
N THR A 160 -14.57 2.18 -9.70
CA THR A 160 -15.44 1.44 -10.63
C THR A 160 -14.63 0.62 -11.62
N ALA A 161 -13.53 1.22 -12.10
CA ALA A 161 -12.82 0.79 -13.31
C ALA A 161 -11.29 0.89 -13.18
N GLY A 162 -10.77 1.27 -12.02
CA GLY A 162 -9.33 1.50 -11.79
C GLY A 162 -9.01 2.72 -10.92
N SER A 163 -10.01 3.48 -10.51
CA SER A 163 -9.82 4.77 -9.83
C SER A 163 -9.22 4.72 -8.42
N GLY A 164 -9.12 3.53 -7.82
CA GLY A 164 -8.39 3.27 -6.57
C GLY A 164 -7.03 2.61 -6.80
N ARG A 165 -6.69 2.30 -8.06
CA ARG A 165 -5.54 1.47 -8.44
C ARG A 165 -4.54 2.22 -9.31
N VAL A 166 -4.99 2.83 -10.41
CA VAL A 166 -4.13 3.63 -11.31
C VAL A 166 -3.43 4.77 -10.58
N PRO A 167 -4.12 5.59 -9.75
CA PRO A 167 -3.44 6.65 -9.00
C PRO A 167 -2.45 6.10 -7.97
N ALA A 168 -2.68 4.92 -7.40
CA ALA A 168 -1.74 4.30 -6.45
C ALA A 168 -0.42 3.97 -7.13
N ALA A 169 -0.48 3.30 -8.29
CA ALA A 169 0.69 2.91 -9.05
C ALA A 169 1.54 4.12 -9.47
N PHE A 170 0.93 5.16 -10.04
CA PHE A 170 1.67 6.34 -10.51
C PHE A 170 2.32 7.16 -9.40
N ASN A 171 1.80 7.08 -8.17
CA ASN A 171 2.35 7.84 -7.05
C ASN A 171 3.16 6.96 -6.08
N GLY A 172 3.45 5.70 -6.44
CA GLY A 172 4.30 4.83 -5.62
C GLY A 172 3.70 4.48 -4.25
N ILE A 173 2.38 4.40 -4.15
CA ILE A 173 1.65 4.08 -2.91
C ILE A 173 0.78 2.83 -3.08
N VAL A 174 0.19 2.36 -1.98
CA VAL A 174 -0.73 1.22 -1.98
C VAL A 174 -2.16 1.69 -2.24
N GLY A 175 -2.90 0.93 -3.06
CA GLY A 175 -4.33 1.11 -3.30
C GLY A 175 -5.09 -0.18 -3.06
N LEU A 176 -6.02 -0.19 -2.09
CA LEU A 176 -6.90 -1.34 -1.83
C LEU A 176 -8.28 -1.11 -2.44
N LYS A 177 -8.66 -1.99 -3.37
CA LYS A 177 -9.99 -2.07 -3.94
C LYS A 177 -10.72 -3.28 -3.35
N PRO A 178 -11.62 -3.08 -2.37
CA PRO A 178 -12.25 -4.20 -1.69
C PRO A 178 -13.24 -4.93 -2.60
N THR A 179 -13.64 -6.13 -2.21
CA THR A 179 -14.79 -6.84 -2.77
C THR A 179 -16.00 -5.91 -2.77
N ARG A 180 -16.73 -5.90 -3.88
CA ARG A 180 -17.92 -5.08 -4.03
C ARG A 180 -18.94 -5.38 -2.92
N GLY A 181 -19.45 -4.33 -2.29
CA GLY A 181 -20.40 -4.43 -1.19
C GLY A 181 -19.80 -4.72 0.19
N LEU A 182 -18.48 -4.91 0.30
CA LEU A 182 -17.82 -5.10 1.61
C LEU A 182 -17.75 -3.81 2.42
N VAL A 183 -17.57 -2.67 1.73
CA VAL A 183 -17.64 -1.33 2.31
C VAL A 183 -18.92 -0.65 1.80
N PRO A 184 -19.76 -0.07 2.69
CA PRO A 184 -20.96 0.64 2.27
C PRO A 184 -20.65 1.83 1.35
N THR A 185 -21.48 2.02 0.33
CA THR A 185 -21.41 3.16 -0.61
C THR A 185 -22.49 4.21 -0.35
N GLU A 186 -23.20 4.11 0.77
CA GLU A 186 -24.11 5.17 1.22
C GLU A 186 -23.31 6.46 1.48
N GLY A 187 -23.88 7.60 1.08
CA GLY A 187 -23.19 8.89 1.10
C GLY A 187 -22.08 9.01 0.05
N VAL A 188 -22.09 8.20 -1.01
CA VAL A 188 -21.20 8.34 -2.17
C VAL A 188 -22.02 8.74 -3.39
N VAL A 189 -21.64 9.82 -4.07
CA VAL A 189 -22.20 10.18 -5.38
C VAL A 189 -21.78 9.10 -6.38
N PRO A 190 -22.72 8.31 -6.92
CA PRO A 190 -22.38 7.11 -7.69
C PRO A 190 -21.84 7.48 -9.07
N ALA A 191 -20.92 6.65 -9.56
CA ALA A 191 -20.46 6.67 -10.94
C ALA A 191 -21.18 5.55 -11.72
N CYS A 192 -21.00 4.31 -11.26
CA CYS A 192 -21.81 3.16 -11.68
C CYS A 192 -22.20 2.41 -10.41
N ALA A 193 -23.37 2.70 -9.86
CA ALA A 193 -23.78 2.25 -8.52
C ALA A 193 -23.65 0.74 -8.33
N SER A 194 -23.94 -0.07 -9.36
CA SER A 194 -23.82 -1.52 -9.27
C SER A 194 -22.37 -2.03 -9.25
N LEU A 195 -21.38 -1.21 -9.57
CA LEU A 195 -19.97 -1.57 -9.69
C LEU A 195 -19.06 -0.85 -8.69
N ASP A 196 -19.53 0.23 -8.07
CA ASP A 196 -18.70 1.12 -7.26
C ASP A 196 -18.21 0.49 -5.96
N CYS A 197 -16.96 0.78 -5.62
CA CYS A 197 -16.32 0.43 -4.35
C CYS A 197 -15.67 1.68 -3.75
N VAL A 198 -15.82 1.91 -2.44
CA VAL A 198 -14.94 2.84 -1.70
C VAL A 198 -13.58 2.15 -1.53
N THR A 199 -12.49 2.88 -1.78
CA THR A 199 -11.11 2.35 -1.74
C THR A 199 -10.26 3.08 -0.73
N VAL A 200 -9.12 2.49 -0.37
CA VAL A 200 -8.13 3.09 0.54
C VAL A 200 -6.81 3.30 -0.20
N PHE A 201 -6.20 4.46 0.01
CA PHE A 201 -4.80 4.73 -0.26
C PHE A 201 -4.01 4.86 1.04
N ALA A 202 -2.81 4.28 1.08
CA ALA A 202 -1.83 4.48 2.15
C ALA A 202 -0.41 4.30 1.60
N ARG A 203 0.60 4.78 2.34
CA ARG A 203 2.02 4.59 1.95
C ARG A 203 2.46 3.14 2.14
N THR A 204 1.87 2.44 3.10
CA THR A 204 2.22 1.04 3.39
C THR A 204 0.98 0.15 3.36
N LEU A 205 1.22 -1.12 3.07
CA LEU A 205 0.16 -2.12 2.99
C LEU A 205 -0.55 -2.35 4.34
N PRO A 206 0.15 -2.47 5.49
CA PRO A 206 -0.53 -2.64 6.77
C PRO A 206 -1.43 -1.46 7.17
N GLU A 207 -1.05 -0.23 6.81
CA GLU A 207 -1.88 0.96 7.05
C GLU A 207 -3.17 0.91 6.22
N ALA A 208 -3.07 0.52 4.95
CA ALA A 208 -4.23 0.38 4.09
C ALA A 208 -5.17 -0.73 4.60
N GLU A 209 -4.62 -1.89 4.99
CA GLU A 209 -5.38 -3.02 5.53
C GLU A 209 -6.14 -2.63 6.80
N SER A 210 -5.46 -1.93 7.71
CA SER A 210 -6.05 -1.49 8.97
C SER A 210 -7.24 -0.55 8.73
N ALA A 211 -7.09 0.41 7.81
CA ALA A 211 -8.17 1.32 7.46
C ALA A 211 -9.33 0.60 6.75
N LEU A 212 -9.04 -0.32 5.83
CA LEU A 212 -10.08 -1.09 5.16
C LEU A 212 -10.88 -1.92 6.16
N ALA A 213 -10.22 -2.65 7.05
CA ALA A 213 -10.87 -3.49 8.06
C ALA A 213 -11.89 -2.72 8.90
N LEU A 214 -11.56 -1.49 9.31
CA LEU A 214 -12.44 -0.61 10.09
C LEU A 214 -13.68 -0.15 9.31
N MET A 215 -13.60 -0.09 7.98
CA MET A 215 -14.73 0.30 7.12
C MET A 215 -15.60 -0.88 6.70
N THR A 216 -15.12 -2.12 6.81
CA THR A 216 -15.86 -3.29 6.34
C THR A 216 -17.09 -3.57 7.19
N THR A 217 -18.15 -4.08 6.55
CA THR A 217 -19.27 -4.71 7.25
C THR A 217 -19.13 -6.22 7.12
N PRO A 218 -19.18 -6.98 8.24
CA PRO A 218 -19.14 -8.44 8.17
C PRO A 218 -20.23 -8.97 7.24
N THR A 219 -19.84 -9.81 6.28
CA THR A 219 -20.78 -10.46 5.36
C THR A 219 -20.86 -11.95 5.69
N ALA A 220 -22.04 -12.55 5.54
CA ALA A 220 -22.21 -14.00 5.70
C ALA A 220 -21.70 -14.81 4.50
N ARG A 221 -21.07 -14.17 3.50
CA ARG A 221 -20.59 -14.86 2.30
C ARG A 221 -19.32 -15.66 2.61
N PRO A 222 -19.23 -16.91 2.14
CA PRO A 222 -18.07 -17.75 2.40
C PRO A 222 -16.84 -17.21 1.67
N VAL A 223 -15.71 -17.18 2.37
CA VAL A 223 -14.40 -16.96 1.74
C VAL A 223 -14.06 -18.19 0.88
N PRO A 224 -13.70 -18.04 -0.40
CA PRO A 224 -13.34 -19.16 -1.26
C PRO A 224 -12.27 -20.06 -0.62
N ALA A 225 -12.48 -21.38 -0.59
CA ALA A 225 -11.48 -22.29 -0.03
C ALA A 225 -10.14 -22.18 -0.76
N ARG A 226 -9.05 -22.49 -0.05
CA ARG A 226 -7.69 -22.47 -0.61
C ARG A 226 -6.99 -23.78 -0.29
N THR A 227 -6.31 -24.34 -1.29
CA THR A 227 -5.42 -25.50 -1.10
C THR A 227 -4.18 -25.08 -0.32
N PRO A 228 -3.82 -25.76 0.78
CA PRO A 228 -2.57 -25.49 1.50
C PRO A 228 -1.35 -25.63 0.59
N GLY A 229 -0.35 -24.76 0.75
CA GLY A 229 0.85 -24.75 -0.09
C GLY A 229 1.38 -23.35 -0.36
N PRO A 230 2.32 -23.20 -1.32
CA PRO A 230 2.78 -21.89 -1.78
C PRO A 230 1.63 -21.09 -2.42
N TRP A 231 1.79 -19.77 -2.48
CA TRP A 231 0.86 -18.92 -3.22
C TRP A 231 0.92 -19.24 -4.71
N ARG A 232 -0.24 -19.42 -5.34
CA ARG A 232 -0.35 -19.66 -6.78
C ARG A 232 -0.79 -18.38 -7.48
N ILE A 233 0.02 -17.87 -8.38
CA ILE A 233 -0.22 -16.57 -9.01
C ILE A 233 -0.35 -16.77 -10.51
N ALA A 234 -1.52 -16.46 -11.05
CA ALA A 234 -1.79 -16.44 -12.47
C ALA A 234 -1.09 -15.25 -13.13
N VAL A 235 -0.36 -15.51 -14.21
CA VAL A 235 0.47 -14.53 -14.93
C VAL A 235 0.19 -14.73 -16.43
N PRO A 236 -0.45 -13.77 -17.12
CA PRO A 236 -0.57 -13.84 -18.56
C PRO A 236 0.79 -13.63 -19.25
N PRO A 237 0.99 -14.21 -20.44
CA PRO A 237 2.19 -13.95 -21.22
C PRO A 237 2.21 -12.48 -21.69
N THR A 238 3.41 -11.91 -21.82
CA THR A 238 3.62 -10.48 -22.12
C THR A 238 2.98 -10.05 -23.45
N ASP A 239 2.86 -10.94 -24.43
CA ASP A 239 2.22 -10.68 -25.72
C ASP A 239 0.70 -10.44 -25.62
N GLN A 240 0.04 -10.94 -24.56
CA GLN A 240 -1.36 -10.66 -24.28
C GLN A 240 -1.60 -9.33 -23.53
N LEU A 241 -0.55 -8.65 -23.07
CA LEU A 241 -0.69 -7.34 -22.40
C LEU A 241 -0.93 -6.18 -23.38
N GLY A 242 -0.75 -6.43 -24.68
CA GLY A 242 -0.80 -5.43 -25.74
C GLY A 242 0.36 -4.43 -25.65
N GLU A 243 0.20 -3.27 -26.27
CA GLU A 243 1.24 -2.22 -26.27
C GLU A 243 1.47 -1.62 -24.87
N LEU A 244 2.72 -1.71 -24.40
CA LEU A 244 3.22 -1.17 -23.14
C LEU A 244 4.23 -0.05 -23.41
N ASP A 245 4.39 0.88 -22.46
CA ASP A 245 5.46 1.87 -22.51
C ASP A 245 6.84 1.18 -22.42
N PRO A 246 7.92 1.79 -22.96
CA PRO A 246 9.26 1.23 -22.85
C PRO A 246 9.65 0.92 -21.39
N GLY A 247 10.15 -0.28 -21.13
CA GLY A 247 10.55 -0.73 -19.79
C GLY A 247 9.44 -1.36 -18.93
N TRP A 248 8.16 -1.21 -19.31
CA TRP A 248 7.04 -1.77 -18.51
C TRP A 248 7.01 -3.30 -18.56
N ALA A 249 7.29 -3.89 -19.72
CA ALA A 249 7.34 -5.35 -19.88
C ALA A 249 8.42 -5.96 -18.99
N GLU A 250 9.63 -5.40 -19.04
CA GLU A 250 10.78 -5.83 -18.26
C GLU A 250 10.53 -5.67 -16.75
N ALA A 251 9.90 -4.57 -16.32
CA ALA A 251 9.54 -4.37 -14.93
C ALA A 251 8.45 -5.34 -14.44
N TYR A 252 7.48 -5.67 -15.29
CA TYR A 252 6.46 -6.68 -15.01
C TYR A 252 7.07 -8.09 -14.87
N GLU A 253 7.93 -8.49 -15.81
CA GLU A 253 8.61 -9.77 -15.78
C GLU A 253 9.55 -9.88 -14.57
N ALA A 254 10.32 -8.82 -14.27
CA ALA A 254 11.14 -8.76 -13.06
C ALA A 254 10.29 -8.88 -11.78
N THR A 255 9.05 -8.39 -11.79
CA THR A 255 8.12 -8.53 -10.67
C THR A 255 7.64 -9.97 -10.50
N ALA A 256 7.29 -10.64 -11.60
CA ALA A 256 6.98 -12.06 -11.61
C ALA A 256 8.17 -12.90 -11.07
N ASP A 257 9.39 -12.57 -11.48
CA ASP A 257 10.61 -13.23 -11.00
C ASP A 257 10.83 -13.05 -9.50
N ARG A 258 10.58 -11.86 -8.96
CA ARG A 258 10.65 -11.61 -7.51
C ARG A 258 9.63 -12.46 -6.74
N LEU A 259 8.39 -12.56 -7.23
CA LEU A 259 7.37 -13.41 -6.61
C LEU A 259 7.77 -14.89 -6.63
N ARG A 260 8.33 -15.37 -7.75
CA ARG A 260 8.86 -16.73 -7.86
C ARG A 260 10.02 -16.97 -6.88
N ALA A 261 10.95 -16.03 -6.78
CA ALA A 261 12.08 -16.09 -5.84
C ALA A 261 11.61 -16.07 -4.37
N ALA A 262 10.48 -15.41 -4.08
CA ALA A 262 9.83 -15.41 -2.78
C ALA A 262 9.02 -16.69 -2.49
N GLY A 263 9.05 -17.68 -3.39
CA GLY A 263 8.43 -19.00 -3.20
C GLY A 263 7.01 -19.14 -3.75
N ALA A 264 6.50 -18.16 -4.52
CA ALA A 264 5.23 -18.31 -5.22
C ALA A 264 5.39 -19.23 -6.44
N VAL A 265 4.32 -19.95 -6.77
CA VAL A 265 4.20 -20.73 -8.01
C VAL A 265 3.46 -19.89 -9.03
N LEU A 266 4.13 -19.54 -10.12
CA LEU A 266 3.50 -18.81 -11.22
C LEU A 266 2.85 -19.79 -12.20
N VAL A 267 1.61 -19.51 -12.59
CA VAL A 267 0.86 -20.31 -13.55
C VAL A 267 0.45 -19.44 -14.74
N PRO A 268 0.58 -19.93 -15.98
CA PRO A 268 0.13 -19.16 -17.15
C PRO A 268 -1.39 -18.98 -17.12
N LEU A 269 -1.86 -17.84 -17.62
CA LEU A 269 -3.29 -17.54 -17.75
C LEU A 269 -3.57 -16.90 -19.12
N ASP A 270 -4.68 -17.30 -19.74
CA ASP A 270 -5.23 -16.60 -20.91
C ASP A 270 -6.04 -15.38 -20.45
N LEU A 271 -5.54 -14.18 -20.78
CA LEU A 271 -6.12 -12.90 -20.41
C LEU A 271 -7.34 -12.52 -21.26
N SER A 272 -7.59 -13.22 -22.37
CA SER A 272 -8.62 -12.87 -23.35
C SER A 272 -9.99 -12.58 -22.73
N PRO A 273 -10.53 -13.39 -21.78
CA PRO A 273 -11.81 -13.10 -21.14
C PRO A 273 -11.82 -11.78 -20.34
N PHE A 274 -10.70 -11.46 -19.69
CA PHE A 274 -10.54 -10.21 -18.93
C PHE A 274 -10.44 -9.01 -19.84
N SER A 275 -9.67 -9.10 -20.93
CA SER A 275 -9.50 -8.02 -21.90
C SER A 275 -10.81 -7.71 -22.63
N GLU A 276 -11.59 -8.74 -23.00
CA GLU A 276 -12.90 -8.53 -23.64
C GLU A 276 -13.88 -7.87 -22.68
N ALA A 277 -14.00 -8.36 -21.44
CA ALA A 277 -14.86 -7.74 -20.43
C ALA A 277 -14.42 -6.30 -20.11
N ALA A 278 -13.12 -6.01 -20.09
CA ALA A 278 -12.60 -4.67 -19.87
C ALA A 278 -13.06 -3.66 -20.94
N ALA A 279 -13.18 -4.09 -22.20
CA ALA A 279 -13.69 -3.27 -23.29
C ALA A 279 -15.21 -2.98 -23.16
N MET A 280 -15.98 -3.94 -22.64
CA MET A 280 -17.43 -3.80 -22.48
C MET A 280 -17.85 -2.69 -21.52
N LEU A 281 -16.99 -2.26 -20.58
CA LEU A 281 -17.37 -1.23 -19.61
C LEU A 281 -17.77 0.10 -20.25
N TYR A 282 -17.03 0.54 -21.27
CA TYR A 282 -17.29 1.80 -21.99
C TYR A 282 -17.89 1.59 -23.38
N ALA A 283 -17.65 0.44 -24.02
CA ALA A 283 -18.24 0.12 -25.33
C ALA A 283 -19.64 -0.51 -25.23
N GLY A 284 -20.00 -1.05 -24.06
CA GLY A 284 -21.29 -1.67 -23.79
C GLY A 284 -22.22 -0.79 -22.95
N ALA A 285 -23.31 -1.39 -22.48
CA ALA A 285 -24.41 -0.72 -21.80
C ALA A 285 -24.15 -0.38 -20.33
N PHE A 286 -23.06 -0.85 -19.72
CA PHE A 286 -22.73 -0.55 -18.31
C PHE A 286 -22.50 0.94 -18.06
N VAL A 287 -22.06 1.69 -19.08
CA VAL A 287 -21.90 3.14 -19.01
C VAL A 287 -23.22 3.88 -18.76
N ALA A 288 -24.38 3.26 -19.05
CA ALA A 288 -25.71 3.81 -18.79
C ALA A 288 -25.95 4.15 -17.32
N GLU A 289 -25.29 3.47 -16.37
CA GLU A 289 -25.42 3.80 -14.95
C GLU A 289 -24.88 5.20 -14.62
N ARG A 290 -23.91 5.72 -15.38
CA ARG A 290 -23.43 7.11 -15.20
C ARG A 290 -24.53 8.11 -15.54
N TYR A 291 -25.31 7.81 -16.59
CA TYR A 291 -26.48 8.59 -16.94
C TYR A 291 -27.58 8.46 -15.87
N THR A 292 -27.81 7.25 -15.34
CA THR A 292 -28.76 7.07 -14.22
C THR A 292 -28.35 7.89 -12.99
N ALA A 293 -27.06 8.00 -12.70
CA ALA A 293 -26.54 8.73 -11.54
C ALA A 293 -26.72 10.25 -11.66
N VAL A 294 -26.29 10.84 -12.78
CA VAL A 294 -26.20 12.32 -12.92
C VAL A 294 -26.63 12.86 -14.29
N GLY A 295 -27.12 12.02 -15.20
CA GLY A 295 -27.43 12.37 -16.58
C GLY A 295 -28.41 13.53 -16.73
N ALA A 296 -29.53 13.49 -15.98
CA ALA A 296 -30.52 14.58 -16.01
C ALA A 296 -29.93 15.93 -15.55
N PHE A 297 -29.00 15.91 -14.59
CA PHE A 297 -28.28 17.12 -14.16
C PHE A 297 -27.34 17.61 -15.28
N VAL A 298 -26.53 16.72 -15.86
CA VAL A 298 -25.62 17.05 -16.97
C VAL A 298 -26.38 17.66 -18.16
N ASP A 299 -27.52 17.07 -18.50
CA ASP A 299 -28.35 17.50 -19.62
C ASP A 299 -29.02 18.86 -19.42
N SER A 300 -29.17 19.30 -18.17
CA SER A 300 -29.68 20.64 -17.86
C SER A 300 -28.68 21.76 -18.22
N GLY A 301 -27.44 21.41 -18.58
CA GLY A 301 -26.39 22.33 -19.03
C GLY A 301 -25.84 23.26 -17.95
N PRO A 302 -25.56 22.80 -16.71
CA PRO A 302 -24.97 23.64 -15.68
C PRO A 302 -23.55 24.10 -16.06
N SER A 303 -23.11 25.21 -15.49
CA SER A 303 -21.73 25.67 -15.65
C SER A 303 -20.74 24.74 -14.94
N GLY A 304 -19.50 24.67 -15.45
CA GLY A 304 -18.41 23.91 -14.83
C GLY A 304 -18.38 22.42 -15.17
N LEU A 305 -19.15 21.96 -16.15
CA LEU A 305 -19.04 20.59 -16.68
C LEU A 305 -17.75 20.42 -17.48
N ASP A 306 -17.04 19.31 -17.24
CA ASP A 306 -15.98 18.86 -18.12
C ASP A 306 -16.60 18.32 -19.43
N PRO A 307 -16.18 18.81 -20.61
CA PRO A 307 -16.82 18.44 -21.88
C PRO A 307 -16.64 16.96 -22.23
N THR A 308 -15.54 16.34 -21.82
CA THR A 308 -15.29 14.91 -22.07
C THR A 308 -16.22 14.07 -21.20
N VAL A 309 -16.33 14.40 -19.92
CA VAL A 309 -17.22 13.71 -18.97
C VAL A 309 -18.69 13.88 -19.37
N ALA A 310 -19.12 15.10 -19.69
CA ALA A 310 -20.48 15.37 -20.15
C ALA A 310 -20.81 14.59 -21.42
N GLY A 311 -19.89 14.56 -22.40
CA GLY A 311 -20.07 13.78 -23.63
C GLY A 311 -20.24 12.29 -23.37
N ILE A 312 -19.44 11.70 -22.48
CA ILE A 312 -19.57 10.27 -22.10
C ILE A 312 -20.92 9.99 -21.46
N ILE A 313 -21.35 10.84 -20.52
CA ILE A 313 -22.60 10.65 -19.77
C ILE A 313 -23.81 10.82 -20.69
N THR A 314 -23.86 11.90 -21.48
CA THR A 314 -24.96 12.17 -22.40
C THR A 314 -25.07 11.11 -23.49
N ALA A 315 -23.94 10.60 -24.04
CA ALA A 315 -23.97 9.52 -25.02
C ALA A 315 -24.60 8.22 -24.48
N ALA A 316 -24.56 8.01 -23.15
CA ALA A 316 -25.14 6.84 -22.51
C ALA A 316 -26.68 6.91 -22.36
N ARG A 317 -27.31 8.07 -22.61
CA ARG A 317 -28.76 8.28 -22.52
C ARG A 317 -29.55 7.31 -23.41
N ASP A 318 -29.08 7.15 -24.65
CA ASP A 318 -29.85 6.50 -25.72
C ASP A 318 -29.54 5.00 -25.86
N ILE A 319 -28.88 4.39 -24.86
CA ILE A 319 -28.58 2.96 -24.85
C ILE A 319 -29.87 2.16 -24.58
N PRO A 320 -30.33 1.32 -25.52
CA PRO A 320 -31.59 0.62 -25.35
C PRO A 320 -31.46 -0.56 -24.37
N ALA A 321 -32.51 -0.80 -23.58
CA ALA A 321 -32.50 -1.78 -22.49
C ALA A 321 -32.08 -3.21 -22.91
N HIS A 322 -32.43 -3.65 -24.14
CA HIS A 322 -32.04 -4.97 -24.63
C HIS A 322 -30.52 -5.15 -24.75
N ARG A 323 -29.75 -4.07 -24.99
CA ARG A 323 -28.28 -4.11 -25.00
C ARG A 323 -27.71 -4.42 -23.63
N LEU A 324 -28.31 -3.87 -22.56
CA LEU A 324 -27.92 -4.19 -21.19
C LEU A 324 -28.09 -5.67 -20.88
N PHE A 325 -29.20 -6.29 -21.31
CA PHE A 325 -29.39 -7.72 -21.10
C PHE A 325 -28.41 -8.56 -21.91
N ALA A 326 -28.18 -8.22 -23.18
CA ALA A 326 -27.19 -8.90 -24.02
C ALA A 326 -25.76 -8.79 -23.45
N ASP A 327 -25.36 -7.61 -22.97
CA ASP A 327 -24.05 -7.40 -22.37
C ASP A 327 -23.92 -8.12 -21.02
N ARG A 328 -25.01 -8.26 -20.25
CA ARG A 328 -25.02 -9.06 -19.01
C ARG A 328 -24.84 -10.55 -19.31
N ASP A 329 -25.51 -11.05 -20.34
CA ASP A 329 -25.37 -12.45 -20.75
C ASP A 329 -23.93 -12.72 -21.23
N ARG A 330 -23.38 -11.84 -22.07
CA ARG A 330 -21.98 -11.95 -22.52
C ARG A 330 -20.99 -11.85 -21.36
N LEU A 331 -21.23 -10.95 -20.41
CA LEU A 331 -20.37 -10.81 -19.24
C LEU A 331 -20.40 -12.07 -18.36
N ALA A 332 -21.54 -12.75 -18.26
CA ALA A 332 -21.65 -14.01 -17.51
C ALA A 332 -20.83 -15.13 -18.16
N GLU A 333 -20.85 -15.24 -19.50
CA GLU A 333 -20.01 -16.18 -20.25
C GLU A 333 -18.51 -15.90 -20.02
N LEU A 334 -18.11 -14.63 -20.16
CA LEU A 334 -16.73 -14.19 -19.96
C LEU A 334 -16.27 -14.41 -18.52
N ARG A 335 -17.14 -14.20 -17.54
CA ARG A 335 -16.83 -14.47 -16.13
C ARG A 335 -16.57 -15.95 -15.91
N SER A 336 -17.40 -16.85 -16.45
CA SER A 336 -17.17 -18.29 -16.35
C SER A 336 -15.82 -18.67 -16.95
N ALA A 337 -15.51 -18.17 -18.16
CA ALA A 337 -14.23 -18.42 -18.81
C ALA A 337 -13.03 -17.86 -18.02
N ALA A 338 -13.18 -16.68 -17.41
CA ALA A 338 -12.17 -16.08 -16.55
C ALA A 338 -11.94 -16.89 -15.26
N GLU A 339 -13.00 -17.42 -14.64
CA GLU A 339 -12.93 -18.29 -13.47
C GLU A 339 -12.24 -19.61 -13.79
N ASP A 340 -12.55 -20.21 -14.94
CA ASP A 340 -11.89 -21.42 -15.44
C ASP A 340 -10.40 -21.17 -15.72
N ALA A 341 -10.07 -20.04 -16.35
CA ALA A 341 -8.68 -19.65 -16.63
C ALA A 341 -7.88 -19.38 -15.35
N LEU A 342 -8.50 -18.82 -14.31
CA LEU A 342 -7.88 -18.65 -13.00
C LEU A 342 -7.62 -19.99 -12.29
N GLY A 343 -8.43 -21.02 -12.53
CA GLY A 343 -8.27 -22.35 -11.95
C GLY A 343 -8.07 -22.29 -10.43
N ASP A 344 -7.01 -22.91 -9.93
CA ASP A 344 -6.65 -22.90 -8.51
C ASP A 344 -5.70 -21.77 -8.08
N ALA A 345 -5.49 -20.75 -8.93
CA ALA A 345 -4.69 -19.58 -8.59
C ALA A 345 -5.34 -18.78 -7.45
N ASP A 346 -4.50 -18.29 -6.54
CA ASP A 346 -4.87 -17.42 -5.42
C ASP A 346 -5.05 -15.96 -5.87
N ALA A 347 -4.32 -15.53 -6.90
CA ALA A 347 -4.41 -14.19 -7.47
C ALA A 347 -3.97 -14.17 -8.94
N LEU A 348 -4.42 -13.16 -9.70
CA LEU A 348 -3.90 -12.76 -11.01
C LEU A 348 -2.98 -11.55 -10.84
N LEU A 349 -1.78 -11.60 -11.42
CA LEU A 349 -0.83 -10.50 -11.47
C LEU A 349 -0.90 -9.76 -12.82
N LEU A 350 -1.15 -8.46 -12.77
CA LEU A 350 -1.08 -7.58 -13.94
C LEU A 350 -0.27 -6.31 -13.62
N PRO A 351 0.34 -5.65 -14.63
CA PRO A 351 0.70 -4.24 -14.48
C PRO A 351 -0.58 -3.46 -14.10
N THR A 352 -0.47 -2.45 -13.24
CA THR A 352 -1.64 -1.65 -12.88
C THR A 352 -2.13 -0.78 -14.05
N ALA A 353 -1.20 -0.31 -14.87
CA ALA A 353 -1.45 0.47 -16.08
C ALA A 353 -0.39 0.11 -17.14
N PRO A 354 -0.68 0.26 -18.45
CA PRO A 354 0.26 -0.06 -19.53
C PRO A 354 1.39 0.98 -19.71
N GLY A 355 1.30 2.11 -19.02
CA GLY A 355 2.20 3.24 -19.15
C GLY A 355 1.80 4.39 -18.25
N HIS A 356 2.62 5.44 -18.19
CA HIS A 356 2.37 6.63 -17.36
C HIS A 356 2.40 7.89 -18.23
N PRO A 357 1.27 8.36 -18.79
CA PRO A 357 1.28 9.44 -19.77
C PRO A 357 1.65 10.81 -19.16
N ALA A 358 2.23 11.69 -19.98
CA ALA A 358 2.38 13.09 -19.63
C ALA A 358 1.03 13.82 -19.66
N LEU A 359 0.94 14.98 -19.02
CA LEU A 359 -0.25 15.84 -19.10
C LEU A 359 -0.57 16.22 -20.56
N ALA A 360 0.46 16.53 -21.34
CA ALA A 360 0.34 16.91 -22.75
C ALA A 360 -0.21 15.76 -23.62
N ASP A 361 0.14 14.50 -23.31
CA ASP A 361 -0.37 13.34 -24.05
C ASP A 361 -1.88 13.18 -23.84
N VAL A 362 -2.35 13.41 -22.61
CA VAL A 362 -3.78 13.36 -22.26
C VAL A 362 -4.53 14.55 -22.84
N GLU A 363 -3.91 15.73 -22.95
CA GLU A 363 -4.51 16.88 -23.62
C GLU A 363 -4.67 16.62 -25.13
N ALA A 364 -3.69 15.98 -25.76
CA ALA A 364 -3.72 15.65 -27.19
C ALA A 364 -4.75 14.55 -27.53
N ASP A 365 -4.92 13.55 -26.67
CA ASP A 365 -5.91 12.48 -26.85
C ASP A 365 -6.60 12.10 -25.52
N PRO A 366 -7.59 12.89 -25.07
CA PRO A 366 -8.20 12.72 -23.75
C PRO A 366 -9.01 11.42 -23.61
N LEU A 367 -9.50 10.85 -24.71
CA LEU A 367 -10.29 9.62 -24.70
C LEU A 367 -9.40 8.39 -24.85
N GLY A 368 -8.47 8.38 -25.83
CA GLY A 368 -7.61 7.23 -26.08
C GLY A 368 -6.60 7.00 -24.97
N ALA A 369 -6.00 8.06 -24.41
CA ALA A 369 -5.12 7.93 -23.24
C ALA A 369 -5.85 7.29 -22.05
N ASN A 370 -7.07 7.74 -21.75
CA ASN A 370 -7.88 7.17 -20.68
C ASN A 370 -8.30 5.72 -20.95
N ALA A 371 -8.70 5.40 -22.18
CA ALA A 371 -9.08 4.03 -22.56
C ALA A 371 -7.88 3.06 -22.42
N ARG A 372 -6.68 3.51 -22.80
CA ARG A 372 -5.44 2.75 -22.62
C ARG A 372 -5.19 2.42 -21.15
N LEU A 373 -5.36 3.39 -20.24
CA LEU A 373 -5.18 3.16 -18.79
C LEU A 373 -6.15 2.12 -18.21
N GLY A 374 -7.34 1.97 -18.78
CA GLY A 374 -8.37 1.02 -18.30
C GLY A 374 -8.14 -0.44 -18.72
N ARG A 375 -7.13 -0.73 -19.56
CA ARG A 375 -6.91 -2.05 -20.18
C ARG A 375 -6.88 -3.19 -19.16
N PHE A 376 -6.21 -2.98 -18.02
CA PHE A 376 -6.03 -4.02 -17.01
C PHE A 376 -7.03 -3.95 -15.86
N THR A 377 -7.70 -2.81 -15.66
CA THR A 377 -8.47 -2.53 -14.44
C THR A 377 -10.00 -2.65 -14.60
N ASN A 378 -10.52 -2.47 -15.82
CA ASN A 378 -11.96 -2.35 -16.07
C ASN A 378 -12.76 -3.64 -15.77
N SER A 379 -12.17 -4.82 -15.97
CA SER A 379 -12.86 -6.10 -15.79
C SER A 379 -13.07 -6.50 -14.32
N THR A 380 -12.26 -5.94 -13.40
CA THR A 380 -12.23 -6.38 -11.99
C THR A 380 -13.60 -6.28 -11.31
N ASN A 381 -14.29 -5.14 -11.39
CA ASN A 381 -15.61 -5.00 -10.75
C ASN A 381 -16.72 -5.69 -11.56
N LEU A 382 -16.60 -5.73 -12.89
CA LEU A 382 -17.53 -6.47 -13.76
C LEU A 382 -17.54 -7.97 -13.39
N PHE A 383 -16.40 -8.52 -12.99
CA PHE A 383 -16.27 -9.91 -12.53
C PHE A 383 -16.42 -10.10 -11.01
N ASP A 384 -16.81 -9.06 -10.26
CA ASP A 384 -16.97 -9.14 -8.79
C ASP A 384 -15.67 -9.51 -8.05
N LEU A 385 -14.52 -9.09 -8.57
CA LEU A 385 -13.19 -9.38 -8.00
C LEU A 385 -12.75 -8.28 -7.01
N CYS A 386 -11.79 -8.58 -6.13
CA CYS A 386 -11.07 -7.61 -5.30
C CYS A 386 -9.63 -7.42 -5.82
N ALA A 387 -8.97 -6.33 -5.43
CA ALA A 387 -7.63 -6.05 -5.91
C ALA A 387 -6.77 -5.23 -4.94
N VAL A 388 -5.45 -5.45 -5.00
CA VAL A 388 -4.42 -4.65 -4.33
C VAL A 388 -3.46 -4.13 -5.37
N ALA A 389 -3.42 -2.82 -5.56
CA ALA A 389 -2.35 -2.15 -6.31
C ALA A 389 -1.19 -1.84 -5.36
N ALA A 390 0.02 -2.26 -5.72
CA ALA A 390 1.21 -2.12 -4.90
C ALA A 390 2.40 -1.61 -5.73
N PRO A 391 3.30 -0.82 -5.12
CA PRO A 391 4.57 -0.46 -5.75
C PRO A 391 5.39 -1.69 -6.10
N ALA A 392 6.05 -1.66 -7.26
CA ALA A 392 6.82 -2.79 -7.79
C ALA A 392 8.17 -2.36 -8.40
N GLY A 393 8.67 -1.18 -8.00
CA GLY A 393 9.93 -0.60 -8.46
C GLY A 393 9.70 0.68 -9.23
N GLU A 394 10.64 0.99 -10.13
CA GLU A 394 10.61 2.18 -10.96
C GLU A 394 10.99 1.83 -12.40
N VAL A 395 10.46 2.60 -13.36
CA VAL A 395 10.88 2.58 -14.76
C VAL A 395 11.21 4.00 -15.17
N ALA A 396 12.44 4.22 -15.66
CA ALA A 396 12.93 5.55 -16.05
C ALA A 396 12.78 6.63 -14.95
N GLY A 397 12.94 6.25 -13.68
CA GLY A 397 12.81 7.16 -12.52
C GLY A 397 11.37 7.49 -12.13
N LEU A 398 10.38 6.80 -12.71
CA LEU A 398 8.97 6.94 -12.36
C LEU A 398 8.49 5.71 -11.59
N PRO A 399 7.58 5.87 -10.62
CA PRO A 399 6.98 4.74 -9.93
C PRO A 399 6.32 3.74 -10.90
N PHE A 400 6.68 2.48 -10.75
CA PHE A 400 6.03 1.35 -11.43
C PHE A 400 5.24 0.54 -10.40
N GLY A 401 4.03 0.14 -10.78
CA GLY A 401 3.13 -0.62 -9.91
C GLY A 401 2.47 -1.78 -10.63
N VAL A 402 2.25 -2.86 -9.86
CA VAL A 402 1.45 -4.01 -10.27
C VAL A 402 0.19 -4.08 -9.42
N MET A 403 -0.79 -4.83 -9.88
CA MET A 403 -1.93 -5.21 -9.07
C MET A 403 -2.09 -6.72 -9.01
N LEU A 404 -2.46 -7.20 -7.82
CA LEU A 404 -2.92 -8.54 -7.58
C LEU A 404 -4.45 -8.51 -7.51
N ILE A 405 -5.09 -9.33 -8.34
CA ILE A 405 -6.55 -9.43 -8.43
C ILE A 405 -6.97 -10.79 -7.86
N GLY A 406 -7.92 -10.79 -6.94
CA GLY A 406 -8.43 -11.98 -6.27
C GLY A 406 -9.94 -12.13 -6.43
N ARG A 407 -10.43 -13.34 -6.15
CA ARG A 407 -11.88 -13.61 -6.09
C ARG A 407 -12.54 -12.77 -4.99
N ALA A 408 -13.84 -12.53 -5.12
CA ALA A 408 -14.65 -11.93 -4.06
C ALA A 408 -14.32 -12.58 -2.69
N HIS A 409 -14.23 -11.75 -1.66
CA HIS A 409 -13.95 -12.11 -0.27
C HIS A 409 -12.56 -12.68 0.00
N THR A 410 -11.61 -12.51 -0.93
CA THR A 410 -10.19 -12.84 -0.70
C THR A 410 -9.34 -11.61 -0.33
N ASP A 411 -9.99 -10.53 0.09
CA ASP A 411 -9.39 -9.23 0.44
C ASP A 411 -8.20 -9.34 1.40
N GLU A 412 -8.27 -10.21 2.42
CA GLU A 412 -7.18 -10.42 3.39
C GLU A 412 -6.01 -11.26 2.84
N ARG A 413 -6.20 -11.96 1.72
CA ARG A 413 -5.15 -12.79 1.10
C ARG A 413 -4.24 -11.96 0.23
N LEU A 414 -4.81 -11.04 -0.53
CA LEU A 414 -4.08 -10.26 -1.52
C LEU A 414 -2.94 -9.43 -0.90
N PRO A 415 -3.12 -8.75 0.26
CA PRO A 415 -2.01 -8.12 0.96
C PRO A 415 -0.89 -9.10 1.33
N ARG A 416 -1.21 -10.31 1.79
CA ARG A 416 -0.19 -11.31 2.14
C ARG A 416 0.63 -11.74 0.93
N ILE A 417 0.02 -11.77 -0.26
CA ILE A 417 0.73 -12.02 -1.52
C ILE A 417 1.53 -10.77 -1.93
N ALA A 418 0.94 -9.58 -1.82
CA ALA A 418 1.59 -8.31 -2.14
C ALA A 418 2.83 -8.05 -1.26
N ALA A 419 2.82 -8.50 -0.01
CA ALA A 419 3.96 -8.40 0.90
C ALA A 419 5.21 -9.13 0.37
N LEU A 420 5.06 -10.14 -0.50
CA LEU A 420 6.18 -10.82 -1.17
C LEU A 420 6.91 -9.92 -2.18
N LEU A 421 6.30 -8.83 -2.63
CA LEU A 421 6.92 -7.86 -3.53
C LEU A 421 7.99 -7.03 -2.84
N THR A 422 7.88 -6.89 -1.52
CA THR A 422 8.84 -6.18 -0.68
C THR A 422 9.91 -7.16 -0.20
N PRO A 423 11.17 -7.04 -0.65
CA PRO A 423 12.22 -7.95 -0.21
C PRO A 423 12.48 -7.80 1.30
N PRO A 424 12.69 -8.91 2.03
CA PRO A 424 13.04 -8.84 3.44
C PRO A 424 14.44 -8.24 3.61
N VAL A 425 14.66 -7.57 4.74
CA VAL A 425 16.00 -7.13 5.16
C VAL A 425 16.72 -8.29 5.83
N ARG A 426 17.98 -8.52 5.45
CA ARG A 426 18.86 -9.48 6.14
C ARG A 426 19.64 -8.76 7.23
N LEU A 427 19.51 -9.24 8.45
CA LEU A 427 20.13 -8.68 9.65
C LEU A 427 21.11 -9.69 10.26
N ALA A 428 22.38 -9.29 10.44
CA ALA A 428 23.36 -10.03 11.21
C ALA A 428 23.15 -9.79 12.71
N VAL A 429 22.84 -10.86 13.42
CA VAL A 429 22.49 -10.86 14.83
C VAL A 429 23.63 -11.48 15.62
N VAL A 430 24.03 -10.78 16.68
CA VAL A 430 24.99 -11.26 17.67
C VAL A 430 24.39 -11.05 19.07
N GLY A 431 24.80 -11.88 20.03
CA GLY A 431 24.43 -11.66 21.41
C GLY A 431 23.03 -12.09 21.81
N ALA A 432 22.35 -11.25 22.59
CA ALA A 432 21.12 -11.60 23.30
C ALA A 432 19.92 -11.89 22.37
N HIS A 433 20.02 -11.56 21.08
CA HIS A 433 19.00 -11.82 20.06
C HIS A 433 19.23 -13.11 19.27
N LEU A 434 20.35 -13.81 19.47
CA LEU A 434 20.60 -15.13 18.87
C LEU A 434 19.52 -16.13 19.29
N THR A 435 19.20 -17.14 18.46
CA THR A 435 18.23 -18.20 18.78
C THR A 435 18.41 -18.76 20.21
N GLY A 436 17.34 -18.81 21.00
CA GLY A 436 17.40 -19.30 22.38
C GLY A 436 17.99 -18.33 23.41
N GLU A 437 18.48 -17.15 23.00
CA GLU A 437 18.89 -16.09 23.92
C GLU A 437 17.70 -15.20 24.33
N PRO A 438 17.79 -14.46 25.46
CA PRO A 438 16.64 -13.82 26.11
C PRO A 438 15.88 -12.77 25.27
N LEU A 439 16.51 -12.16 24.27
CA LEU A 439 15.89 -11.16 23.41
C LEU A 439 15.51 -11.69 22.03
N ASN A 440 15.77 -12.96 21.72
CA ASN A 440 15.31 -13.57 20.47
C ASN A 440 13.79 -13.46 20.23
N PRO A 441 12.92 -13.56 21.27
CA PRO A 441 11.48 -13.34 21.08
C PRO A 441 11.12 -11.98 20.48
N GLN A 442 11.98 -10.95 20.65
CA GLN A 442 11.76 -9.65 20.01
C GLN A 442 11.83 -9.77 18.48
N LEU A 443 12.84 -10.46 17.94
CA LEU A 443 12.94 -10.69 16.50
C LEU A 443 11.74 -11.48 15.98
N LEU A 444 11.35 -12.55 16.67
CA LEU A 444 10.18 -13.35 16.29
C LEU A 444 8.89 -12.52 16.28
N SER A 445 8.70 -11.64 17.27
CA SER A 445 7.54 -10.74 17.34
C SER A 445 7.49 -9.72 16.19
N LEU A 446 8.64 -9.45 15.58
CA LEU A 446 8.79 -8.58 14.41
C LEU A 446 8.70 -9.35 13.08
N GLY A 447 8.29 -10.62 13.12
CA GLY A 447 8.16 -11.47 11.93
C GLY A 447 9.48 -12.01 11.40
N ALA A 448 10.56 -11.99 12.20
CA ALA A 448 11.86 -12.46 11.76
C ALA A 448 11.90 -13.98 11.56
N ARG A 449 12.68 -14.42 10.59
CA ARG A 449 12.99 -15.84 10.37
C ARG A 449 14.50 -16.05 10.27
N LEU A 450 15.03 -17.03 11.01
CA LEU A 450 16.43 -17.42 10.90
C LEU A 450 16.70 -17.98 9.50
N LEU A 451 17.71 -17.45 8.82
CA LEU A 451 18.22 -18.02 7.57
C LEU A 451 19.33 -19.04 7.82
N ARG A 452 20.36 -18.64 8.55
CA ARG A 452 21.55 -19.46 8.79
C ARG A 452 22.37 -18.94 9.96
N THR A 453 23.14 -19.84 10.57
CA THR A 453 24.22 -19.49 11.50
C THR A 453 25.54 -19.47 10.73
N THR A 454 26.39 -18.49 11.01
CA THR A 454 27.69 -18.29 10.37
C THR A 454 28.62 -17.52 11.32
N THR A 455 29.70 -16.93 10.81
CA THR A 455 30.57 -16.03 11.57
C THR A 455 30.77 -14.71 10.85
N THR A 456 31.16 -13.68 11.59
CA THR A 456 31.75 -12.47 11.01
C THR A 456 33.06 -12.78 10.30
N ALA A 457 33.54 -11.85 9.48
CA ALA A 457 34.93 -11.80 9.05
C ALA A 457 35.85 -11.69 10.29
N PRO A 458 37.14 -12.10 10.21
CA PRO A 458 38.05 -12.11 11.35
C PRO A 458 38.63 -10.72 11.70
N VAL A 459 37.78 -9.70 11.68
CA VAL A 459 38.12 -8.28 11.89
C VAL A 459 37.29 -7.66 13.03
N TYR A 460 36.70 -8.50 13.89
CA TYR A 460 35.84 -8.06 14.99
C TYR A 460 36.35 -8.57 16.34
N ARG A 461 36.11 -7.76 17.37
CA ARG A 461 36.22 -8.15 18.79
C ARG A 461 34.85 -8.17 19.43
N LEU A 462 34.69 -9.05 20.41
CA LEU A 462 33.47 -9.21 21.17
C LEU A 462 33.73 -8.89 22.64
N HIS A 463 32.91 -8.01 23.22
CA HIS A 463 33.05 -7.55 24.59
C HIS A 463 31.80 -7.84 25.40
N ALA A 464 31.93 -8.31 26.64
CA ALA A 464 30.80 -8.45 27.55
C ALA A 464 30.47 -7.09 28.19
N LEU A 465 29.30 -6.53 27.88
CA LEU A 465 28.90 -5.20 28.35
C LEU A 465 28.11 -5.29 29.66
N ALA A 466 28.25 -4.26 30.49
CA ALA A 466 27.49 -4.10 31.73
C ALA A 466 26.07 -3.57 31.48
N THR A 467 25.26 -4.34 30.74
CA THR A 467 23.85 -4.00 30.42
C THR A 467 22.86 -4.94 31.12
N THR A 468 21.61 -4.51 31.22
CA THR A 468 20.49 -5.35 31.65
C THR A 468 19.43 -5.46 30.53
N PRO A 469 19.12 -6.66 30.01
CA PRO A 469 19.84 -7.92 30.26
C PRO A 469 21.30 -7.85 29.76
N PRO A 470 22.18 -8.78 30.18
CA PRO A 470 23.55 -8.88 29.68
C PRO A 470 23.58 -9.01 28.15
N LYS A 471 24.42 -8.21 27.50
CA LYS A 471 24.59 -8.19 26.05
C LYS A 471 26.07 -8.09 25.71
N PRO A 472 26.51 -8.63 24.57
CA PRO A 472 27.82 -8.32 24.05
C PRO A 472 27.81 -7.04 23.21
N GLY A 473 28.99 -6.44 23.08
CA GLY A 473 29.30 -5.40 22.13
C GLY A 473 30.26 -5.94 21.07
N LEU A 474 29.85 -5.88 19.81
CA LEU A 474 30.67 -6.25 18.67
C LEU A 474 31.31 -4.97 18.10
N VAL A 475 32.64 -4.97 17.97
CA VAL A 475 33.41 -3.81 17.47
C VAL A 475 34.37 -4.27 16.39
N ARG A 476 34.42 -3.52 15.28
CA ARG A 476 35.40 -3.74 14.22
C ARG A 476 36.77 -3.22 14.67
N THR A 477 37.83 -3.98 14.40
CA THR A 477 39.22 -3.64 14.74
C THR A 477 40.14 -3.88 13.56
N ASP A 478 41.23 -3.12 13.49
CA ASP A 478 42.30 -3.33 12.51
C ASP A 478 43.27 -4.43 12.96
N GLU A 479 43.41 -4.65 14.27
CA GLU A 479 44.33 -5.66 14.84
C GLU A 479 43.67 -6.52 15.93
N GLY A 480 44.05 -7.80 15.97
CA GLY A 480 43.58 -8.77 16.95
C GLY A 480 42.07 -9.02 16.88
N GLY A 481 41.49 -9.02 15.68
CA GLY A 481 40.13 -9.47 15.44
C GLY A 481 40.03 -10.99 15.34
N ALA A 482 38.82 -11.52 15.54
CA ALA A 482 38.49 -12.92 15.31
C ALA A 482 37.14 -13.04 14.59
N ALA A 483 36.86 -14.23 14.06
CA ALA A 483 35.56 -14.55 13.51
C ALA A 483 34.60 -14.84 14.68
N ILE A 484 33.49 -14.09 14.75
CA ILE A 484 32.52 -14.19 15.85
C ILE A 484 31.24 -14.83 15.35
N GLU A 485 30.68 -15.78 16.11
CA GLU A 485 29.36 -16.38 15.89
C GLU A 485 28.31 -15.30 15.61
N THR A 486 27.59 -15.47 14.50
CA THR A 486 26.44 -14.63 14.15
C THR A 486 25.35 -15.45 13.47
N GLU A 487 24.12 -15.01 13.61
CA GLU A 487 22.98 -15.53 12.86
C GLU A 487 22.51 -14.49 11.85
N ILE A 488 22.21 -14.92 10.63
CA ILE A 488 21.54 -14.07 9.64
C ILE A 488 20.05 -14.33 9.73
N TRP A 489 19.30 -13.27 10.00
CA TRP A 489 17.85 -13.26 10.10
C TRP A 489 17.25 -12.47 8.94
N GLU A 490 16.15 -12.96 8.37
CA GLU A 490 15.28 -12.17 7.49
C GLU A 490 14.22 -11.47 8.32
N LEU A 491 13.99 -10.19 8.05
CA LEU A 491 13.05 -9.35 8.75
C LEU A 491 12.26 -8.51 7.74
N PRO A 492 10.94 -8.33 7.92
CA PRO A 492 10.20 -7.32 7.18
C PRO A 492 10.81 -5.91 7.41
N PRO A 493 10.83 -5.02 6.41
CA PRO A 493 11.41 -3.67 6.57
C PRO A 493 10.80 -2.87 7.74
N GLU A 494 9.49 -2.99 7.98
CA GLU A 494 8.81 -2.40 9.12
C GLU A 494 9.30 -2.94 10.47
N GLY A 495 9.66 -4.22 10.51
CA GLY A 495 10.28 -4.87 11.66
C GLY A 495 11.64 -4.23 11.96
N LEU A 496 12.43 -3.91 10.94
CA LEU A 496 13.71 -3.22 11.11
C LEU A 496 13.51 -1.82 11.69
N GLY A 497 12.54 -1.08 11.18
CA GLY A 497 12.18 0.24 11.70
C GLY A 497 11.84 0.19 13.20
N THR A 498 11.01 -0.77 13.59
CA THR A 498 10.63 -0.96 15.00
C THR A 498 11.82 -1.40 15.86
N LEU A 499 12.67 -2.29 15.34
CA LEU A 499 13.89 -2.71 16.03
C LEU A 499 14.82 -1.52 16.25
N THR A 500 15.06 -0.70 15.23
CA THR A 500 15.94 0.47 15.32
C THR A 500 15.46 1.51 16.33
N ALA A 501 14.15 1.79 16.36
CA ALA A 501 13.56 2.72 17.31
C ALA A 501 13.64 2.23 18.76
N ALA A 502 13.68 0.91 18.98
CA ALA A 502 13.76 0.29 20.30
C ALA A 502 15.20 -0.02 20.76
N LEU A 503 16.23 0.24 19.94
CA LEU A 503 17.63 -0.03 20.30
C LEU A 503 18.07 0.83 21.48
N PRO A 504 18.39 0.24 22.64
CA PRO A 504 18.90 1.00 23.76
C PRO A 504 20.39 1.25 23.60
N HIS A 505 20.86 2.38 24.12
CA HIS A 505 22.30 2.57 24.35
C HIS A 505 22.86 1.41 25.19
N PRO A 506 24.07 0.90 24.87
CA PRO A 506 25.01 1.39 23.86
C PRO A 506 24.92 0.66 22.50
N MET A 507 23.80 0.02 22.19
CA MET A 507 23.66 -0.81 20.98
C MET A 507 23.39 0.04 19.75
N THR A 508 24.03 -0.32 18.64
CA THR A 508 23.84 0.33 17.33
C THR A 508 23.65 -0.72 16.24
N LEU A 509 23.15 -0.28 15.08
CA LEU A 509 23.18 -1.06 13.85
C LEU A 509 24.13 -0.41 12.86
N GLY A 510 25.03 -1.21 12.28
CA GLY A 510 25.93 -0.80 11.22
C GLY A 510 26.14 -1.93 10.21
N ARG A 511 27.16 -1.82 9.36
CA ARG A 511 27.52 -2.91 8.44
C ARG A 511 28.47 -3.90 9.12
N VAL A 512 28.09 -5.17 9.06
CA VAL A 512 28.86 -6.31 9.54
C VAL A 512 29.37 -7.10 8.34
N ASP A 513 30.69 -7.27 8.26
CA ASP A 513 31.36 -8.09 7.26
C ASP A 513 31.29 -9.55 7.72
N LEU A 514 30.82 -10.44 6.85
CA LEU A 514 30.65 -11.86 7.11
C LEU A 514 31.85 -12.67 6.58
N SER A 515 32.04 -13.87 7.10
CA SER A 515 33.18 -14.73 6.72
C SER A 515 33.15 -15.20 5.26
N ASP A 516 31.99 -15.13 4.60
CA ASP A 516 31.82 -15.42 3.17
C ASP A 516 32.11 -14.22 2.25
N GLY A 517 32.57 -13.09 2.82
CA GLY A 517 32.88 -11.86 2.09
C GLY A 517 31.66 -10.99 1.79
N THR A 518 30.45 -11.43 2.16
CA THR A 518 29.25 -10.59 2.06
C THR A 518 29.13 -9.63 3.26
N THR A 519 28.25 -8.63 3.14
CA THR A 519 27.97 -7.69 4.23
C THR A 519 26.48 -7.61 4.50
N ALA A 520 26.09 -7.41 5.76
CA ALA A 520 24.70 -7.17 6.16
C ALA A 520 24.62 -6.06 7.21
N PRO A 521 23.50 -5.32 7.30
CA PRO A 521 23.14 -4.60 8.53
C PRO A 521 23.26 -5.55 9.74
N GLY A 522 23.78 -5.10 10.86
CA GLY A 522 23.90 -5.94 12.06
C GLY A 522 24.28 -5.18 13.32
N PHE A 523 24.14 -5.87 14.46
CA PHE A 523 24.38 -5.29 15.78
C PHE A 523 25.87 -5.00 16.01
N LEU A 524 26.14 -3.75 16.39
CA LEU A 524 27.42 -3.24 16.87
C LEU A 524 27.19 -2.51 18.20
N CYS A 525 28.23 -2.01 18.84
CA CYS A 525 28.09 -1.11 19.99
C CYS A 525 28.88 0.19 19.84
N GLU A 526 28.50 1.20 20.62
CA GLU A 526 29.22 2.47 20.71
C GLU A 526 30.62 2.28 21.32
N PRO A 527 31.67 2.95 20.79
CA PRO A 527 33.05 2.75 21.25
C PRO A 527 33.28 3.01 22.75
N TYR A 528 32.53 3.91 23.39
CA TYR A 528 32.71 4.17 24.81
C TYR A 528 32.32 2.96 25.67
N ALA A 529 31.41 2.11 25.19
CA ALA A 529 30.88 0.99 25.96
C ALA A 529 31.87 -0.17 26.09
N VAL A 530 32.89 -0.24 25.22
CA VAL A 530 33.94 -1.24 25.34
C VAL A 530 35.03 -0.85 26.34
N ALA A 531 35.14 0.42 26.72
CA ALA A 531 36.10 0.88 27.71
C ALA A 531 35.81 0.24 29.08
N GLY A 532 36.74 -0.57 29.59
CA GLY A 532 36.58 -1.28 30.87
C GLY A 532 35.69 -2.52 30.81
N SER A 533 35.19 -2.89 29.63
CA SER A 533 34.46 -4.14 29.40
C SER A 533 35.41 -5.33 29.32
N LYS A 534 34.91 -6.54 29.63
CA LYS A 534 35.69 -7.77 29.46
C LYS A 534 35.74 -8.14 27.97
N ASP A 535 36.93 -8.21 27.39
CA ASP A 535 37.13 -8.80 26.06
C ASP A 535 36.86 -10.32 26.16
N ILE A 536 35.94 -10.81 25.34
CA ILE A 536 35.50 -12.20 25.27
C ILE A 536 35.69 -12.78 23.86
N THR A 537 36.53 -12.13 23.04
CA THR A 537 36.81 -12.50 21.65
C THR A 537 37.30 -13.94 21.53
N GLU A 538 38.10 -14.40 22.50
CA GLU A 538 38.65 -15.76 22.53
C GLU A 538 37.57 -16.87 22.51
N HIS A 539 36.39 -16.60 23.06
CA HIS A 539 35.29 -17.57 23.06
C HIS A 539 34.66 -17.77 21.68
N GLY A 540 34.93 -16.88 20.72
CA GLY A 540 34.40 -16.94 19.36
C GLY A 540 32.90 -16.69 19.24
N GLY A 541 32.18 -16.41 20.33
CA GLY A 541 30.74 -16.21 20.33
C GLY A 541 30.14 -15.95 21.71
N TRP A 542 28.96 -15.33 21.74
CA TRP A 542 28.27 -14.96 22.98
C TRP A 542 27.78 -16.17 23.77
N ARG A 543 27.21 -17.17 23.09
CA ARG A 543 26.71 -18.39 23.74
C ARG A 543 27.86 -19.19 24.36
N ALA A 544 28.99 -19.25 23.66
CA ALA A 544 30.20 -19.91 24.12
C ALA A 544 30.73 -19.26 25.41
N TYR A 545 30.82 -17.92 25.44
CA TYR A 545 31.16 -17.18 26.66
C TYR A 545 30.20 -17.47 27.82
N ARG A 546 28.88 -17.40 27.58
CA ARG A 546 27.86 -17.64 28.62
C ARG A 546 27.88 -19.05 29.22
N SER A 547 28.32 -20.04 28.44
CA SER A 547 28.42 -21.44 28.86
C SER A 547 29.81 -21.86 29.35
N GLY A 548 30.82 -20.98 29.24
CA GLY A 548 32.20 -21.28 29.58
C GLY A 548 32.90 -22.20 28.56
N THR A 549 32.51 -22.13 27.29
CA THR A 549 33.04 -22.96 26.18
C THR A 549 33.66 -22.12 25.05
N HIS A 550 34.15 -22.76 23.98
CA HIS A 550 34.56 -22.13 22.71
C HIS A 550 33.57 -22.48 21.59
N PHE A 551 33.26 -21.49 20.74
CA PHE A 551 32.37 -21.69 19.60
C PHE A 551 33.06 -22.51 18.48
N SER A 552 32.37 -23.54 17.97
CA SER A 552 32.78 -24.29 16.78
C SER A 552 31.66 -24.26 15.73
N PRO A 553 31.91 -23.75 14.51
CA PRO A 553 30.89 -23.67 13.47
C PRO A 553 30.41 -25.04 12.95
N SER A 554 31.05 -26.15 13.33
CA SER A 554 30.69 -27.51 12.89
C SER A 554 29.70 -28.25 13.82
N GLY A 555 29.15 -27.60 14.85
CA GLY A 555 28.04 -28.14 15.65
C GLY A 555 28.38 -29.23 16.68
N ALA A 556 29.66 -29.44 17.01
CA ALA A 556 30.06 -30.35 18.08
C ALA A 556 30.78 -29.58 19.21
N PRO A 557 30.32 -29.65 20.47
CA PRO A 557 31.05 -29.06 21.60
C PRO A 557 32.34 -29.85 21.83
N VAL A 558 33.47 -29.16 21.91
CA VAL A 558 34.75 -29.72 22.37
C VAL A 558 34.92 -29.32 23.83
N SER A 559 35.02 -30.33 24.70
CA SER A 559 35.27 -30.15 26.14
C SER A 559 36.63 -29.50 26.39
N PRO A 560 36.79 -28.69 27.45
CA PRO A 560 38.10 -28.19 27.82
C PRO A 560 38.95 -29.35 28.35
N SER A 561 40.13 -29.55 27.74
CA SER A 561 41.18 -30.42 28.26
C SER A 561 41.68 -29.87 29.59
N GLY A 562 41.57 -30.68 30.65
CA GLY A 562 42.29 -30.44 31.91
C GLY A 562 43.79 -30.65 31.70
N ASP A 563 44.59 -29.63 32.03
CA ASP A 563 45.40 -29.56 33.25
C ASP A 563 46.00 -28.14 33.37
#